data_AF-A0A010R1S3-F1
#
_entry.id   AF-A0A010R1S3-F1
#
_cell.length_a   1.000
_cell.length_b   1.000
_cell.length_c   1.000
_cell.angle_alpha   90.00
_cell.angle_beta   90.00
_cell.angle_gamma   90.00
#
_symmetry.space_group_name_H-M   'P 1'
#
loop_
_entity.id
_entity.type
_entity.pdbx_description
1 polymer ?
#
loop_
_entity_poly.entity_id
_entity_poly.type
_entity_poly.pdbx_seq_one_letter_code
_entity_poly.pdbx_strand_id
1 'polypeptide(L)'
;MCFGARTKDDGGGARSRDLDRMIRQDEKRLSKEVKLLLLGAGESGKSTVLKQMKLIYAQGFSKNEKLEWKPVVFNNIVQSFRLIQDAMTEMGIEFSNPENEASDP
;
A
#
# COMPACT_ATOMS: atom_id res chain seq x y z
N MET A 1 -24.91 31.07 41.14
CA MET A 1 -25.14 31.56 39.76
C MET A 1 -23.83 32.14 39.24
N CYS A 2 -23.07 31.40 38.42
CA CYS A 2 -21.82 31.89 37.84
C CYS A 2 -22.07 32.33 36.40
N PHE A 3 -22.29 33.62 36.18
CA PHE A 3 -22.25 34.24 34.85
C PHE A 3 -20.81 34.64 34.53
N GLY A 4 -20.04 33.70 33.99
CA GLY A 4 -18.75 33.99 33.38
C GLY A 4 -18.96 34.59 32.00
N ALA A 5 -18.60 35.86 31.82
CA ALA A 5 -18.57 36.52 30.52
C ALA A 5 -17.69 35.73 29.54
N ARG A 6 -18.29 35.10 28.53
CA ARG A 6 -17.55 34.49 27.43
C ARG A 6 -16.98 35.64 26.60
N THR A 7 -15.67 35.83 26.66
CA THR A 7 -14.93 36.46 25.56
C THR A 7 -15.28 35.70 24.30
N LYS A 8 -15.81 36.43 23.32
CA LYS A 8 -16.25 35.91 22.03
C LYS A 8 -15.03 35.49 21.24
N ASP A 9 -14.58 34.24 21.42
CA ASP A 9 -13.61 33.60 20.53
C ASP A 9 -14.33 33.25 19.22
N ASP A 10 -14.54 34.26 18.38
CA ASP A 10 -15.21 34.13 17.07
C ASP A 10 -14.38 33.25 16.08
N GLY A 11 -13.12 32.92 16.41
CA GLY A 11 -12.25 32.04 15.62
C GLY A 11 -12.52 30.55 15.82
N GLY A 12 -12.82 30.12 17.06
CA GLY A 12 -13.14 28.72 17.36
C GLY A 12 -14.51 28.29 16.82
N GLY A 13 -15.51 29.18 16.89
CA GLY A 13 -16.87 28.91 16.39
C GLY A 13 -16.94 28.77 14.87
N ALA A 14 -16.18 29.60 14.13
CA ALA A 14 -16.09 29.49 12.67
C ALA A 14 -15.42 28.16 12.24
N ARG A 15 -14.29 27.81 12.86
CA ARG A 15 -13.61 26.54 12.62
C ARG A 15 -14.49 25.33 12.94
N SER A 16 -15.23 25.35 14.04
CA SER A 16 -16.17 24.28 14.39
C SER A 16 -17.25 24.07 13.33
N ARG A 17 -17.80 25.17 12.78
CA ARG A 17 -18.81 25.10 11.71
C ARG A 17 -18.24 24.56 10.41
N ASP A 18 -17.01 24.90 10.09
CA ASP A 18 -16.32 24.37 8.91
C ASP A 18 -16.05 22.87 9.05
N LEU A 19 -15.62 22.42 10.24
CA LEU A 19 -15.46 21.00 10.56
C LEU A 19 -16.80 20.24 10.44
N ASP A 20 -17.87 20.75 11.04
CA ASP A 20 -19.20 20.14 10.94
C ASP A 20 -19.68 20.03 9.48
N ARG A 21 -19.37 21.04 8.66
CA ARG A 21 -19.67 21.00 7.22
C ARG A 21 -18.87 19.91 6.50
N MET A 22 -17.58 19.78 6.79
CA MET A 22 -16.73 18.72 6.21
C MET A 22 -17.24 17.33 6.61
N ILE A 23 -17.57 17.12 7.88
CA ILE A 23 -18.10 15.85 8.39
C ILE A 23 -19.39 15.46 7.65
N ARG A 24 -20.35 16.36 7.54
CA ARG A 24 -21.62 16.09 6.81
C ARG A 24 -21.39 15.78 5.33
N GLN A 25 -20.40 16.43 4.71
CA GLN A 25 -20.04 16.16 3.33
C GLN A 25 -19.42 14.76 3.16
N ASP A 26 -18.54 14.37 4.08
CA ASP A 26 -17.93 13.03 4.10
C ASP A 26 -18.96 11.94 4.39
N GLU A 27 -19.89 12.14 5.32
CA GLU A 27 -21.00 11.20 5.57
C GLU A 27 -21.80 10.91 4.30
N LYS A 28 -22.14 11.96 3.54
CA LYS A 28 -22.88 11.83 2.28
C LYS A 28 -22.06 11.15 1.17
N ARG A 29 -20.73 11.28 1.22
CA ARG A 29 -19.82 10.58 0.29
C ARG A 29 -19.74 9.10 0.65
N LEU A 30 -19.50 8.80 1.92
CA LEU A 30 -19.39 7.45 2.46
C LEU A 30 -20.69 6.66 2.31
N SER A 31 -21.85 7.31 2.46
CA SER A 31 -23.15 6.66 2.28
C SER A 31 -23.39 6.14 0.86
N LYS A 32 -22.63 6.63 -0.12
CA LYS A 32 -22.70 6.21 -1.53
C LYS A 32 -21.56 5.26 -1.92
N GLU A 33 -20.60 5.03 -1.03
CA GLU A 33 -19.43 4.20 -1.31
C GLU A 33 -19.79 2.72 -1.14
N VAL A 34 -19.44 1.90 -2.13
CA VAL A 34 -19.58 0.45 -2.06
C VAL A 34 -18.26 -0.16 -1.62
N LYS A 35 -18.26 -0.81 -0.45
CA LYS A 35 -17.08 -1.50 0.07
C LYS A 35 -17.05 -2.94 -0.40
N LEU A 36 -15.95 -3.34 -1.02
CA LEU A 36 -15.72 -4.69 -1.51
C LEU A 36 -14.59 -5.35 -0.72
N LEU A 37 -14.77 -6.62 -0.37
CA LEU A 37 -13.75 -7.45 0.29
C LEU A 37 -13.32 -8.57 -0.67
N LEU A 38 -12.03 -8.60 -1.01
CA LEU A 38 -11.44 -9.67 -1.80
C LEU A 38 -10.85 -10.73 -0.87
N LEU A 39 -11.39 -11.95 -0.92
CA LEU A 39 -10.94 -13.09 -0.12
C LEU A 39 -10.23 -14.12 -1.00
N GLY A 40 -9.28 -14.84 -0.41
CA GLY A 40 -8.52 -15.90 -1.07
C GLY A 40 -7.25 -16.25 -0.30
N ALA A 41 -6.66 -17.41 -0.61
CA ALA A 41 -5.42 -17.88 0.00
C ALA A 41 -4.24 -16.89 -0.17
N GLY A 42 -3.16 -17.08 0.59
CA GLY A 42 -1.90 -16.38 0.33
C GLY A 42 -1.53 -16.47 -1.14
N GLU A 43 -0.99 -15.38 -1.70
CA GLU A 43 -0.46 -15.35 -3.07
C GLU A 43 -1.47 -15.60 -4.21
N SER A 44 -2.77 -15.73 -3.91
CA SER A 44 -3.85 -15.97 -4.88
C SER A 44 -4.13 -14.84 -5.88
N GLY A 45 -3.27 -13.82 -5.97
CA GLY A 45 -3.40 -12.72 -6.91
C GLY A 45 -4.35 -11.57 -6.51
N LYS A 46 -4.83 -11.50 -5.27
CA LYS A 46 -5.73 -10.41 -4.80
C LYS A 46 -5.16 -9.01 -5.07
N SER A 47 -3.89 -8.79 -4.72
CA SER A 47 -3.20 -7.52 -5.00
C SER A 47 -3.06 -7.25 -6.49
N THR A 48 -2.93 -8.29 -7.31
CA THR A 48 -2.87 -8.18 -8.77
C THR A 48 -4.21 -7.72 -9.33
N VAL A 49 -5.33 -8.28 -8.86
CA VAL A 49 -6.67 -7.83 -9.25
C VAL A 49 -6.89 -6.36 -8.91
N LEU A 50 -6.50 -5.93 -7.70
CA LEU A 50 -6.60 -4.50 -7.31
C LEU A 50 -5.73 -3.59 -8.16
N LYS A 51 -4.51 -4.02 -8.50
CA LYS A 51 -3.63 -3.28 -9.43
C LYS A 51 -4.25 -3.14 -10.82
N GLN A 52 -4.91 -4.19 -11.32
CA GLN A 52 -5.62 -4.14 -12.59
C GLN A 52 -6.85 -3.23 -12.53
N MET A 53 -7.62 -3.27 -11.45
CA MET A 53 -8.74 -2.34 -11.24
C MET A 53 -8.27 -0.88 -11.29
N LYS A 54 -7.14 -0.56 -10.65
CA LYS A 54 -6.54 0.77 -10.72
C LYS A 54 -6.08 1.15 -12.12
N LEU A 55 -5.57 0.19 -12.90
CA LEU A 55 -5.13 0.41 -14.27
C LEU A 55 -6.31 0.70 -15.22
N ILE A 56 -7.43 -0.02 -15.05
CA ILE A 56 -8.58 0.05 -15.96
C ILE A 56 -9.55 1.19 -15.60
N TYR A 57 -9.79 1.41 -14.30
CA TYR A 57 -10.87 2.30 -13.82
C TYR A 57 -10.39 3.57 -13.12
N ALA A 58 -9.08 3.74 -12.90
CA ALA A 58 -8.50 4.94 -12.31
C ALA A 58 -7.40 5.53 -13.21
N GLN A 59 -6.63 6.49 -12.71
CA GLN A 59 -5.58 7.17 -13.49
C GLN A 59 -4.29 6.32 -13.68
N GLY A 60 -4.35 5.00 -13.48
CA GLY A 60 -3.18 4.14 -13.50
C GLY A 60 -2.18 4.45 -12.37
N PHE A 61 -0.89 4.26 -12.63
CA PHE A 61 0.18 4.51 -11.65
C PHE A 61 1.04 5.72 -12.05
N SER A 62 1.18 6.66 -11.13
CA SER A 62 2.03 7.83 -11.27
C SER A 62 3.51 7.46 -11.33
N LYS A 63 4.35 8.41 -11.78
CA LYS A 63 5.82 8.23 -11.80
C LYS A 63 6.37 7.98 -10.39
N ASN A 64 5.89 8.71 -9.40
CA ASN A 64 6.34 8.58 -8.01
C ASN A 64 6.01 7.20 -7.46
N GLU A 65 4.78 6.71 -7.67
CA GLU A 65 4.42 5.35 -7.27
C GLU A 65 5.35 4.33 -7.93
N LYS A 66 5.58 4.42 -9.25
CA LYS A 66 6.51 3.49 -9.92
C LYS A 66 7.92 3.51 -9.33
N LEU A 67 8.40 4.67 -8.88
CA LEU A 67 9.68 4.78 -8.18
C LEU A 67 9.65 4.11 -6.79
N GLU A 68 8.53 4.20 -6.07
CA GLU A 68 8.32 3.48 -4.80
C GLU A 68 8.27 1.95 -5.01
N TRP A 69 7.79 1.46 -6.16
CA TRP A 69 7.82 0.02 -6.50
C TRP A 69 9.22 -0.49 -6.86
N LYS A 70 10.13 0.38 -7.30
CA LYS A 70 11.49 0.00 -7.71
C LYS A 70 12.25 -0.81 -6.65
N PRO A 71 12.37 -0.40 -5.38
CA PRO A 71 13.03 -1.20 -4.35
C PRO A 71 12.33 -2.55 -4.11
N VAL A 72 11.01 -2.61 -4.21
CA VAL A 72 10.25 -3.87 -4.08
C VAL A 72 10.65 -4.85 -5.19
N VAL A 73 10.80 -4.37 -6.43
CA VAL A 73 11.24 -5.20 -7.56
C VAL A 73 12.65 -5.76 -7.32
N PHE A 74 13.59 -4.92 -6.90
CA PHE A 74 14.95 -5.39 -6.58
C PHE A 74 14.97 -6.41 -5.45
N ASN A 75 14.22 -6.16 -4.38
CA ASN A 75 14.12 -7.10 -3.26
C ASN A 75 13.56 -8.46 -3.71
N ASN A 76 12.48 -8.45 -4.50
CA ASN A 76 11.90 -9.68 -5.03
C ASN A 76 12.90 -10.47 -5.88
N ILE A 77 13.70 -9.79 -6.71
CA ILE A 77 14.74 -10.43 -7.53
C ILE A 77 15.78 -11.11 -6.64
N VAL A 78 16.35 -10.38 -5.67
CA VAL A 78 17.39 -10.92 -4.78
C VAL A 78 16.85 -12.08 -3.93
N GLN A 79 15.65 -11.93 -3.36
CA GLN A 79 15.00 -12.98 -2.58
C GLN A 79 14.71 -14.22 -3.43
N SER A 80 14.23 -14.04 -4.66
CA SER A 80 13.96 -15.16 -5.57
C SER A 80 15.24 -15.90 -5.93
N PHE A 81 16.33 -15.18 -6.21
CA PHE A 81 17.62 -15.80 -6.48
C PHE A 81 18.15 -16.59 -5.28
N ARG A 82 18.05 -16.04 -4.08
CA ARG A 82 18.44 -16.76 -2.85
C ARG A 82 17.61 -18.03 -2.63
N LEU A 83 16.30 -17.94 -2.81
CA LEU A 83 15.40 -19.09 -2.72
C LEU A 83 15.79 -20.20 -3.71
N ILE A 84 16.15 -19.82 -4.94
CA ILE A 84 16.61 -20.76 -5.96
C ILE A 84 17.94 -21.41 -5.55
N GLN A 85 18.90 -20.63 -5.05
CA GLN A 85 20.20 -21.15 -4.58
C GLN A 85 20.03 -22.11 -3.40
N ASP A 86 19.22 -21.74 -2.41
CA ASP A 86 18.93 -22.57 -1.25
C ASP A 86 18.31 -23.91 -1.70
N ALA A 87 17.34 -23.87 -2.64
CA ALA A 87 16.73 -25.06 -3.20
C ALA A 87 17.71 -25.92 -4.03
N MET A 88 18.61 -25.29 -4.79
CA MET A 88 19.67 -26.00 -5.52
C MET A 88 20.59 -26.76 -4.54
N THR A 89 20.95 -26.13 -3.43
CA THR A 89 21.79 -26.74 -2.38
C THR A 89 21.08 -27.93 -1.74
N GLU A 90 19.79 -27.78 -1.39
CA GLU A 90 18.99 -28.86 -0.80
C GLU A 90 18.83 -30.05 -1.75
N MET A 91 18.69 -29.79 -3.05
CA MET A 91 18.56 -30.83 -4.08
C MET A 91 19.89 -31.36 -4.61
N GLY A 92 21.04 -30.84 -4.16
CA GLY A 92 22.36 -31.22 -4.65
C GLY A 92 22.57 -30.88 -6.13
N ILE A 93 21.96 -29.81 -6.63
CA ILE A 93 22.11 -29.32 -8.00
C ILE A 93 23.25 -28.31 -8.05
N GLU A 94 24.35 -28.68 -8.70
CA GLU A 94 25.50 -27.82 -8.89
C GLU A 94 25.28 -26.76 -9.98
N PHE A 95 26.02 -25.66 -9.91
CA PHE A 95 26.04 -24.66 -10.97
C PHE A 95 26.67 -25.22 -12.24
N SER A 96 26.12 -24.89 -13.40
CA SER A 96 26.70 -25.29 -14.69
C SER A 96 28.06 -24.64 -14.95
N ASN A 97 28.30 -23.45 -14.41
CA ASN A 97 29.60 -22.79 -14.39
C ASN A 97 30.09 -22.76 -12.93
N PRO A 98 31.18 -23.46 -12.58
CA PRO A 98 31.77 -23.45 -11.25
C PRO A 98 32.16 -22.06 -10.74
N GLU A 99 32.46 -21.10 -11.62
CA GLU A 99 32.80 -19.72 -11.22
C GLU A 99 31.62 -18.96 -10.57
N ASN A 100 30.39 -19.42 -10.81
CA ASN A 100 29.20 -18.82 -10.20
C ASN A 100 28.98 -19.29 -8.75
N GLU A 101 29.65 -20.36 -8.36
CA GLU A 101 29.75 -20.78 -6.96
C GLU A 101 30.75 -19.83 -6.29
N ALA A 102 30.26 -18.64 -5.91
CA ALA A 102 31.06 -17.71 -5.15
C ALA A 102 31.48 -18.42 -3.85
N SER A 103 32.78 -18.60 -3.69
CA SER A 103 33.40 -19.02 -2.44
C SER A 103 33.03 -18.01 -1.36
N ASP A 104 32.01 -18.33 -0.56
CA ASP A 104 31.62 -17.53 0.60
C ASP A 104 32.80 -17.53 1.60
N PRO A 105 33.23 -16.39 2.16
CA PRO A 105 33.95 -16.37 3.42
C PRO A 105 33.03 -16.72 4.61
#